data_AF-A0A5M4DEW5-F1
#
_entry.id   AF-A0A5M4DEW5-F1
#
_cell.length_a   1.000
_cell.length_b   1.000
_cell.length_c   1.000
_cell.angle_alpha   90.00
_cell.angle_beta   90.00
_cell.angle_gamma   90.00
#
_symmetry.space_group_name_H-M   'P 1'
#
loop_
_entity.id
_entity.type
_entity.pdbx_description
1 polymer ?
#
loop_
_entity_poly.entity_id
_entity_poly.type
_entity_poly.pdbx_seq_one_letter_code
_entity_poly.pdbx_strand_id
1 'polypeptide(L)' 'MAAVSTSTETVLLTINEVEIEVPKGELIVESVKRLGLEVPIFCYHSRLDPVGMCRMCLVAVGFKQQ' A
#
# COMPACT_ATOMS: atom_id res chain seq x y z
N MET A 1 -20.45 -0.87 -4.68
CA MET A 1 -19.77 -1.63 -5.75
C MET A 1 -19.41 -0.66 -6.85
N ALA A 2 -18.21 -0.08 -6.80
CA ALA A 2 -17.69 0.79 -7.87
C ALA A 2 -16.58 0.03 -8.57
N ALA A 3 -16.92 -0.58 -9.71
CA ALA A 3 -15.95 -1.14 -10.63
C ALA A 3 -15.14 0.00 -11.24
N VAL A 4 -13.83 0.04 -10.99
CA VAL A 4 -12.90 0.87 -11.77
C VAL A 4 -12.29 -0.03 -12.84
N SER A 5 -12.80 0.12 -14.06
CA SER A 5 -12.25 -0.43 -15.29
C SER A 5 -11.59 0.69 -16.08
N THR A 6 -10.27 0.84 -16.01
CA THR A 6 -9.47 1.48 -17.06
C THR A 6 -7.99 1.20 -16.84
N SER A 7 -7.38 0.43 -17.75
CA SER A 7 -5.92 0.34 -18.01
C SER A 7 -5.02 0.08 -16.80
N THR A 8 -4.49 -1.14 -16.67
CA THR A 8 -3.55 -1.55 -15.61
C THR A 8 -2.20 -0.84 -15.78
N GLU A 9 -2.14 0.46 -15.49
CA GLU A 9 -0.89 1.16 -15.27
C GLU A 9 -0.29 0.61 -13.98
N THR A 10 0.72 -0.24 -14.11
CA THR A 10 1.54 -0.68 -12.98
C THR A 10 2.64 0.36 -12.74
N VAL A 11 2.98 0.54 -11.46
CA VAL A 11 4.11 1.36 -11.03
C VAL A 11 5.09 0.45 -10.29
N LEU A 12 6.38 0.61 -10.57
CA LEU A 12 7.44 -0.08 -9.86
C LEU A 12 7.69 0.64 -8.52
N LEU A 13 7.60 -0.11 -7.42
CA LEU A 13 7.91 0.38 -6.08
C LEU A 13 8.96 -0.53 -5.43
N THR A 14 9.80 0.06 -4.58
CA THR A 14 10.72 -0.70 -3.72
C THR A 14 10.25 -0.61 -2.28
N ILE A 15 9.95 -1.74 -1.66
CA ILE A 15 9.52 -1.85 -0.26
C ILE A 15 10.53 -2.73 0.46
N ASN A 16 11.21 -2.20 1.49
CA ASN A 16 12.21 -2.94 2.27
C ASN A 16 13.21 -3.71 1.40
N GLU A 17 13.76 -3.03 0.39
CA GLU A 17 14.72 -3.59 -0.60
C GLU A 17 14.15 -4.59 -1.61
N VAL A 18 12.85 -4.88 -1.56
CA VAL A 18 12.16 -5.74 -2.52
C VAL A 18 11.46 -4.89 -3.57
N GLU A 19 11.75 -5.11 -4.85
CA GLU A 19 11.04 -4.49 -5.96
C GLU A 19 9.73 -5.23 -6.25
N ILE A 20 8.65 -4.48 -6.41
CA ILE A 20 7.32 -5.02 -6.71
C ILE A 20 6.58 -4.09 -7.69
N GLU A 21 5.93 -4.70 -8.68
CA GLU A 21 4.99 -4.00 -9.55
C GLU A 21 3.60 -3.98 -8.90
N VAL A 22 3.05 -2.78 -8.71
CA VAL A 22 1.72 -2.60 -8.12
C VAL A 22 0.82 -1.78 -9.04
N PRO A 23 -0.49 -2.09 -9.13
CA PRO A 23 -1.43 -1.23 -9.83
C PRO A 23 -1.46 0.17 -9.24
N LYS A 24 -1.43 1.17 -10.12
CA LYS A 24 -1.56 2.58 -9.75
C LYS A 24 -2.88 2.81 -8.99
N GLY A 25 -2.79 3.44 -7.84
CA GLY A 25 -3.93 3.71 -6.95
C GLY A 25 -4.14 2.64 -5.87
N GLU A 26 -3.36 1.57 -5.84
CA GLU A 26 -3.34 0.66 -4.69
C GLU A 26 -2.75 1.33 -3.44
N LEU A 27 -3.32 0.98 -2.28
CA LEU A 27 -2.81 1.45 -0.99
C LEU A 27 -1.52 0.71 -0.62
N ILE A 28 -0.54 1.43 -0.07
CA ILE A 28 0.74 0.85 0.37
C ILE A 28 0.52 -0.33 1.33
N VAL A 29 -0.48 -0.26 2.20
CA VAL A 29 -0.81 -1.34 3.16
C VAL A 29 -1.17 -2.65 2.48
N GLU A 30 -1.76 -2.62 1.28
CA GLU A 30 -2.08 -3.84 0.53
C GLU A 30 -0.83 -4.37 -0.18
N SER A 31 -0.01 -3.49 -0.77
CA SER A 31 1.29 -3.86 -1.37
C SER A 31 2.23 -4.53 -0.36
N VAL A 32 2.28 -4.03 0.87
CA VAL A 32 3.11 -4.59 1.95
C VAL A 32 2.61 -5.99 2.36
N LYS A 33 1.28 -6.19 2.44
CA LYS A 33 0.70 -7.52 2.72
C LYS A 33 1.01 -8.55 1.64
N ARG A 34 1.07 -8.15 0.36
CA ARG A 34 1.44 -9.06 -0.74
C ARG A 34 2.85 -9.63 -0.57
N LEU A 35 3.74 -8.87 0.07
CA LEU A 35 5.11 -9.30 0.41
C LEU A 35 5.17 -10.14 1.70
N GLY A 36 4.04 -10.42 2.35
CA GLY A 36 3.99 -11.14 3.62
C GLY A 36 4.46 -10.34 4.82
N LEU A 37 4.61 -9.02 4.68
CA LEU A 37 4.99 -8.11 5.76
C LEU A 37 3.73 -7.59 6.45
N GLU A 38 3.75 -7.51 7.79
CA GLU A 38 2.65 -6.96 8.57
C GLU A 38 2.88 -5.49 8.95
N VAL A 39 1.86 -4.66 8.71
CA VAL A 39 1.78 -3.28 9.20
C VAL A 39 0.64 -3.21 10.20
N PRO A 40 0.86 -2.74 11.44
CA PRO A 40 -0.19 -2.65 12.43
C PRO A 40 -1.23 -1.62 12.00
N ILE A 41 -2.45 -2.09 11.77
CA ILE A 41 -3.56 -1.29 11.26
C ILE A 41 -4.79 -1.58 12.10
N PHE A 42 -5.31 -0.55 12.79
CA PHE A 42 -6.58 -0.65 13.51
C PHE A 42 -7.75 0.03 12.77
N CYS A 43 -7.46 1.09 12.04
CA CYS A 43 -8.45 1.98 11.45
C CYS A 43 -8.71 1.73 9.96
N TYR A 44 -8.23 0.62 9.39
CA TYR A 44 -8.48 0.26 8.00
C TYR A 44 -8.86 -1.21 7.87
N HIS A 45 -9.80 -1.46 6.97
CA HIS A 45 -10.27 -2.77 6.60
C HIS A 45 -10.64 -2.75 5.11
N SER A 46 -10.40 -3.82 4.36
CA SER A 46 -10.53 -3.86 2.88
C SER A 46 -11.94 -3.56 2.34
N ARG A 47 -12.97 -3.68 3.19
CA ARG A 47 -14.37 -3.38 2.84
C ARG A 47 -14.83 -1.98 3.25
N LEU A 48 -13.97 -1.18 3.89
CA LEU A 48 -14.26 0.16 4.37
C LEU A 48 -13.26 1.15 3.79
N ASP A 49 -13.69 2.40 3.63
CA ASP A 49 -12.79 3.45 3.18
C ASP A 49 -11.73 3.76 4.25
N PRO A 50 -10.48 4.06 3.86
CA PRO A 50 -9.42 4.38 4.80
C PRO A 50 -9.68 5.73 5.49
N VAL A 51 -9.75 5.72 6.83
CA VAL A 51 -10.06 6.92 7.64
C VAL A 51 -8.83 7.59 8.29
N GLY A 52 -7.67 6.92 8.33
CA GLY A 52 -6.41 7.54 8.78
C GLY A 52 -6.33 7.99 10.25
N MET A 53 -7.24 7.53 11.13
CA MET A 53 -7.34 8.00 12.52
C MET A 53 -6.26 7.46 13.45
N CYS A 54 -5.80 6.22 13.23
CA CYS A 54 -4.95 5.50 14.18
C CYS A 54 -3.45 5.75 14.01
N ARG A 55 -3.01 6.24 12.85
CA ARG A 55 -1.58 6.53 12.52
C ARG A 55 -0.58 5.40 12.80
N MET A 56 -1.02 4.18 13.06
CA MET A 56 -0.12 3.04 13.30
C MET A 56 0.54 2.52 12.04
N CYS A 57 -0.07 2.76 10.88
CA CYS A 57 0.48 2.39 9.57
C CYS A 57 1.45 3.44 8.99
N LEU A 58 2.01 4.32 9.83
CA LEU A 58 2.99 5.29 9.37
C LEU A 58 4.26 4.57 8.92
N VAL A 59 4.72 4.91 7.71
CA VAL A 59 5.92 4.36 7.10
C VAL A 59 6.80 5.50 6.63
N ALA A 60 8.11 5.28 6.65
CA ALA A 60 9.06 6.22 6.07
C ALA A 60 9.03 6.10 4.55
N VAL A 61 8.96 7.25 3.86
CA VAL A 61 8.97 7.35 2.40
C VAL A 61 10.09 8.28 1.96
N GLY A 62 10.78 7.95 0.87
CA GLY A 62 11.89 8.75 0.36
C GLY A 62 12.92 7.91 -0.39
N PHE A 63 14.04 8.55 -0.75
CA PHE A 63 15.20 7.84 -1.28
C PHE A 63 15.80 6.94 -0.20
N LYS A 64 16.32 5.76 -0.58
CA LYS A 64 17.08 4.87 0.31
C LYS A 64 18.12 5.72 1.06
N GLN A 65 17.90 5.97 2.35
CA GLN A 65 18.93 6.50 3.23
C GLN A 65 19.83 5.34 3.57
N GLN A 66 20.78 5.06 2.67
CA GLN A 66 21.98 4.29 3.03
C GLN A 66 22.82 5.10 4.03
#